data_AF-A0A382AUB8-F1
#
_entry.id   AF-A0A382AUB8-F1
#
_cell.length_a   1.000
_cell.length_b   1.000
_cell.length_c   1.000
_cell.angle_alpha   90.00
_cell.angle_beta   90.00
_cell.angle_gamma   90.00
#
_symmetry.space_group_name_H-M   'P 1'
#
loop_
_entity.id
_entity.type
_entity.pdbx_description
1 polymer ?
#
loop_
_entity_poly.entity_id
_entity_poly.type
_entity_poly.pdbx_seq_one_letter_code
_entity_poly.pdbx_strand_id
1 'polypeptide(L)'
;MLEVQGKSLLARMLTHLHQAGIKETILVVGYQADFVRKHIGQQWNSMEIQYIFNDGWETTNNVVSLAMATPSLKRDFILLEGDLIFKWEAFEKMLGPNRIAVDRFQPNMDGTVVSIDEKGCTDRFYLKSTPGRPSNLTSYYKTVNIYSFDFKNYTSAVVPRLQHLIESGQDQLYYEQAIADAIDDQDLKLECVLFSGTSWYEIDTEEDFNQAETLFTS
;
A
#
# COMPACT_ATOMS: atom_id res chain seq x y z
N MET A 1 11.49 1.02 14.23
CA MET A 1 10.89 -0.13 13.50
C MET A 1 10.20 -0.99 14.54
N LEU A 2 8.88 -1.15 14.43
CA LEU A 2 8.09 -1.96 15.35
C LEU A 2 8.33 -3.45 15.12
N GLU A 3 8.37 -4.24 16.19
CA GLU A 3 8.53 -5.69 16.14
C GLU A 3 7.30 -6.39 16.70
N VAL A 4 6.78 -7.34 15.93
CA VAL A 4 5.73 -8.26 16.36
C VAL A 4 6.38 -9.65 16.40
N GLN A 5 6.24 -10.36 17.52
CA GLN A 5 6.82 -11.68 17.76
C GLN A 5 8.32 -11.72 17.43
N GLY A 6 9.06 -10.72 17.92
CA GLY A 6 10.52 -10.61 17.82
C GLY A 6 11.09 -10.38 16.41
N LYS A 7 10.26 -9.97 15.44
CA LYS A 7 10.73 -9.59 14.10
C LYS A 7 10.06 -8.31 13.64
N SER A 8 10.86 -7.39 13.11
CA SER A 8 10.32 -6.11 12.62
C SER A 8 9.37 -6.28 11.44
N LEU A 9 8.34 -5.42 11.36
CA LEU A 9 7.37 -5.41 10.26
C LEU A 9 8.07 -5.31 8.90
N LEU A 10 8.96 -4.32 8.77
CA LEU A 10 9.72 -4.10 7.55
C LEU A 10 10.62 -5.28 7.19
N ALA A 11 11.28 -5.93 8.17
CA ALA A 11 12.08 -7.13 7.90
C ALA A 11 11.23 -8.31 7.40
N ARG A 12 10.03 -8.51 7.97
CA ARG A 12 9.07 -9.52 7.51
C ARG A 12 8.64 -9.24 6.08
N MET A 13 8.27 -7.99 5.79
CA MET A 13 7.87 -7.54 4.46
C MET A 13 8.99 -7.74 3.43
N LEU A 14 10.21 -7.27 3.70
CA LEU A 14 11.36 -7.44 2.81
C LEU A 14 11.69 -8.92 2.57
N THR A 15 11.47 -9.78 3.57
CA THR A 15 11.63 -11.23 3.42
C THR A 15 10.59 -11.82 2.47
N HIS A 16 9.33 -11.39 2.57
CA HIS A 16 8.29 -11.78 1.61
C HIS A 16 8.57 -11.25 0.19
N LEU A 17 8.98 -9.98 0.05
CA LEU A 17 9.37 -9.44 -1.26
C LEU A 17 10.50 -10.26 -1.90
N HIS A 18 11.54 -10.60 -1.11
CA HIS A 18 12.62 -11.45 -1.57
C HIS A 18 12.14 -12.86 -1.96
N GLN A 19 11.27 -13.49 -1.15
CA GLN A 19 10.68 -14.80 -1.43
C GLN A 19 9.86 -14.82 -2.72
N ALA A 20 9.20 -13.71 -3.06
CA ALA A 20 8.52 -13.52 -4.34
C ALA A 20 9.44 -13.28 -5.54
N GLY A 21 10.75 -13.23 -5.32
CA GLY A 21 11.74 -13.03 -6.37
C GLY A 21 11.95 -11.57 -6.77
N ILE A 22 11.42 -10.61 -6.00
CA ILE A 22 11.69 -9.18 -6.19
C ILE A 22 13.20 -8.94 -6.05
N LYS A 23 13.75 -8.15 -6.99
CA LYS A 23 15.20 -7.89 -7.09
C LYS A 23 15.61 -6.53 -6.57
N GLU A 24 14.67 -5.60 -6.49
CA GLU A 24 14.90 -4.21 -6.13
C GLU A 24 13.68 -3.68 -5.38
N THR A 25 13.91 -3.08 -4.21
CA THR A 25 12.89 -2.40 -3.41
C THR A 25 13.33 -0.97 -3.15
N ILE A 26 12.42 -0.04 -3.43
CA ILE A 26 12.61 1.38 -3.10
C ILE A 26 11.87 1.63 -1.78
N LEU A 27 12.62 2.04 -0.75
CA LEU A 27 12.08 2.49 0.51
C LEU A 27 12.01 4.01 0.51
N VAL A 28 10.80 4.55 0.45
CA VAL A 28 10.58 5.98 0.70
C VAL A 28 10.53 6.19 2.21
N VAL A 29 11.49 6.94 2.74
CA VAL A 29 11.71 7.13 4.17
C VAL A 29 11.59 8.60 4.53
N GLY A 30 11.08 8.87 5.73
CA GLY A 30 10.96 10.21 6.31
C GLY A 30 11.47 10.22 7.74
N TYR A 31 10.55 10.17 8.70
CA TYR A 31 10.88 10.05 10.12
C TYR A 31 11.89 8.94 10.40
N GLN A 32 12.98 9.28 11.11
CA GLN A 32 14.07 8.37 11.45
C GLN A 32 14.68 7.60 10.26
N ALA A 33 14.77 8.22 9.08
CA ALA A 33 15.36 7.61 7.89
C ALA A 33 16.75 6.97 8.13
N ASP A 34 17.61 7.60 8.92
CA ASP A 34 18.94 7.06 9.23
C ASP A 34 18.89 5.79 10.08
N PHE A 35 17.90 5.68 10.98
CA PHE A 35 17.65 4.45 11.71
C PHE A 35 17.28 3.33 10.75
N VAL A 36 16.35 3.56 9.81
CA VAL A 36 15.93 2.57 8.81
C VAL A 36 17.11 2.16 7.91
N ARG A 37 17.86 3.12 7.37
CA ARG A 37 19.04 2.85 6.52
C ARG A 37 20.09 2.02 7.25
N LYS A 38 20.37 2.34 8.52
CA LYS A 38 21.35 1.61 9.33
C LYS A 38 20.93 0.17 9.58
N HIS A 39 19.63 -0.08 9.80
CA HIS A 39 19.15 -1.43 10.14
C HIS A 39 18.93 -2.32 8.92
N ILE A 40 18.48 -1.76 7.80
CA ILE A 40 18.18 -2.53 6.59
C ILE A 40 19.40 -2.63 5.66
N GLY A 41 20.20 -1.56 5.55
CA GLY A 41 21.35 -1.51 4.65
C GLY A 41 20.97 -1.43 3.16
N GLN A 42 21.95 -1.60 2.28
CA GLN A 42 21.75 -1.47 0.83
C GLN A 42 21.23 -2.75 0.16
N GLN A 43 21.16 -3.86 0.91
CA GLN A 43 20.72 -5.15 0.39
C GLN A 43 19.99 -5.96 1.45
N TRP A 44 18.95 -6.69 1.05
CA TRP A 44 18.24 -7.66 1.88
C TRP A 44 18.19 -9.01 1.19
N ASN A 45 18.91 -10.02 1.70
CA ASN A 45 18.98 -11.35 1.07
C ASN A 45 19.27 -11.28 -0.46
N SER A 46 20.24 -10.48 -0.90
CA SER A 46 20.57 -10.19 -2.33
C SER A 46 19.58 -9.32 -3.13
N MET A 47 18.44 -8.94 -2.56
CA MET A 47 17.57 -7.90 -3.11
C MET A 47 18.19 -6.52 -2.86
N GLU A 48 18.31 -5.69 -3.90
CA GLU A 48 18.82 -4.32 -3.77
C GLU A 48 17.80 -3.44 -3.04
N ILE A 49 18.28 -2.62 -2.11
CA ILE A 49 17.47 -1.64 -1.38
C ILE A 49 17.93 -0.23 -1.75
N GLN A 50 17.03 0.52 -2.38
CA GLN A 50 17.20 1.93 -2.66
C GLN A 50 16.40 2.77 -1.67
N TYR A 51 16.87 3.99 -1.43
CA TYR A 51 16.23 4.90 -0.50
C TYR A 51 15.90 6.21 -1.18
N ILE A 52 14.69 6.70 -0.95
CA ILE A 52 14.26 8.05 -1.30
C ILE A 52 13.87 8.74 0.00
N PHE A 53 14.46 9.89 0.28
CA PHE A 53 14.13 10.65 1.48
C PHE A 53 13.05 11.68 1.15
N ASN A 54 11.88 11.56 1.76
CA ASN A 54 10.90 12.64 1.79
C ASN A 54 11.30 13.62 2.89
N ASP A 55 11.86 14.77 2.51
CA ASP A 55 12.27 15.84 3.44
C ASP A 55 11.08 16.58 4.05
N GLY A 56 9.96 16.65 3.33
CA GLY A 56 8.67 17.17 3.79
C GLY A 56 7.79 16.16 4.51
N TRP A 57 8.32 15.02 5.00
CA TRP A 57 7.51 13.94 5.57
C TRP A 57 6.59 14.37 6.73
N GLU A 58 6.95 15.42 7.47
CA GLU A 58 6.16 15.93 8.60
C GLU A 58 4.96 16.79 8.14
N THR A 59 5.05 17.36 6.93
CA THR A 59 4.07 18.33 6.40
C THR A 59 3.43 17.86 5.10
N THR A 60 3.59 16.58 4.74
CA THR A 60 3.03 15.97 3.53
C THR A 60 2.46 14.60 3.88
N ASN A 61 1.72 14.01 2.96
CA ASN A 61 1.13 12.68 3.12
C ASN A 61 1.68 11.71 2.04
N ASN A 62 1.21 10.46 2.03
CA ASN A 62 1.76 9.37 1.23
C ASN A 62 1.72 9.61 -0.30
N VAL A 63 0.91 10.57 -0.79
CA VAL A 63 0.90 11.00 -2.20
C VAL A 63 2.24 11.57 -2.63
N VAL A 64 2.88 12.37 -1.78
CA VAL A 64 4.21 12.95 -2.05
C VAL A 64 5.25 11.84 -2.08
N SER A 65 5.20 10.92 -1.11
CA SER A 65 6.09 9.77 -1.06
C SER A 65 6.03 8.92 -2.34
N LEU A 66 4.83 8.61 -2.85
CA LEU A 66 4.67 7.87 -4.09
C LEU A 66 5.14 8.68 -5.32
N ALA A 67 4.81 9.98 -5.37
CA ALA A 67 5.26 10.86 -6.45
C ALA A 67 6.79 10.95 -6.51
N MET A 68 7.49 11.00 -5.37
CA MET A 68 8.95 11.00 -5.31
C MET A 68 9.57 9.69 -5.80
N ALA A 69 8.91 8.55 -5.58
CA ALA A 69 9.37 7.25 -6.05
C ALA A 69 9.13 7.01 -7.55
N THR A 70 8.09 7.64 -8.10
CA THR A 70 7.63 7.43 -9.49
C THR A 70 8.75 7.52 -10.55
N PRO A 71 9.68 8.51 -10.53
CA PRO A 71 10.75 8.61 -11.53
C PRO A 71 11.76 7.45 -11.50
N SER A 72 11.86 6.73 -10.39
CA SER A 72 12.76 5.59 -10.23
C SER A 72 12.15 4.27 -10.70
N LEU A 73 10.81 4.22 -10.84
CA LEU A 73 10.11 3.03 -11.34
C LEU A 73 10.33 2.84 -12.84
N LYS A 74 10.59 1.60 -13.26
CA LYS A 74 10.93 1.25 -14.66
C LYS A 74 10.28 -0.04 -15.14
N ARG A 75 9.54 -0.72 -14.27
CA ARG A 75 9.00 -2.07 -14.48
C ARG A 75 7.81 -2.29 -13.54
N ASP A 76 7.09 -3.37 -13.77
CA ASP A 76 5.99 -3.81 -12.92
C ASP A 76 6.45 -3.91 -11.47
N PHE A 77 5.59 -3.49 -10.54
CA PHE A 77 5.96 -3.33 -9.14
C PHE A 77 4.77 -3.60 -8.22
N ILE A 78 5.10 -3.78 -6.95
CA ILE A 78 4.14 -3.86 -5.86
C ILE A 78 4.37 -2.66 -4.95
N LEU A 79 3.30 -1.93 -4.64
CA LEU A 79 3.25 -0.83 -3.68
C LEU A 79 2.69 -1.35 -2.37
N LEU A 80 3.39 -1.10 -1.26
CA LEU A 80 2.96 -1.45 0.09
C LEU A 80 3.19 -0.28 1.05
N GLU A 81 2.38 -0.21 2.09
CA GLU A 81 2.61 0.65 3.26
C GLU A 81 3.43 -0.06 4.34
N GLY A 82 4.20 0.72 5.10
CA GLY A 82 5.27 0.23 5.98
C GLY A 82 4.84 -0.32 7.35
N ASP A 83 3.58 -0.10 7.71
CA ASP A 83 2.88 -0.48 8.94
C ASP A 83 2.12 -1.82 8.81
N LEU A 84 2.16 -2.43 7.63
CA LEU A 84 1.48 -3.69 7.37
C LEU A 84 2.24 -4.90 7.93
N ILE A 85 1.48 -5.83 8.51
CA ILE A 85 1.92 -7.20 8.78
C ILE A 85 0.99 -8.19 8.09
N PHE A 86 1.56 -9.17 7.40
CA PHE A 86 0.78 -10.19 6.69
C PHE A 86 1.57 -11.48 6.57
N LYS A 87 0.85 -12.60 6.40
CA LYS A 87 1.47 -13.89 6.10
C LYS A 87 1.80 -14.02 4.60
N TRP A 88 2.74 -14.91 4.29
CA TRP A 88 3.19 -15.17 2.92
C TRP A 88 2.02 -15.57 2.00
N GLU A 89 1.09 -16.40 2.48
CA GLU A 89 -0.05 -16.92 1.71
C GLU A 89 -1.06 -15.81 1.34
N ALA A 90 -1.08 -14.71 2.10
CA ALA A 90 -1.85 -13.53 1.74
C ALA A 90 -1.14 -12.76 0.61
N PHE A 91 0.17 -12.53 0.79
CA PHE A 91 0.99 -11.77 -0.14
C PHE A 91 1.18 -12.44 -1.50
N GLU A 92 1.35 -13.77 -1.56
CA GLU A 92 1.57 -14.49 -2.82
C GLU A 92 0.43 -14.31 -3.82
N LYS A 93 -0.79 -14.04 -3.35
CA LYS A 93 -1.95 -13.74 -4.20
C LYS A 93 -1.82 -12.41 -4.93
N MET A 94 -0.98 -11.51 -4.44
CA MET A 94 -0.69 -10.22 -5.09
C MET A 94 0.33 -10.34 -6.23
N LEU A 95 0.90 -11.53 -6.46
CA LEU A 95 1.80 -11.79 -7.59
C LEU A 95 1.00 -11.83 -8.90
N GLY A 96 0.98 -10.69 -9.58
CA GLY A 96 0.29 -10.44 -10.84
C GLY A 96 0.15 -8.93 -11.05
N PRO A 97 -0.10 -8.45 -12.27
CA PRO A 97 -0.27 -7.02 -12.53
C PRO A 97 -1.66 -6.53 -12.13
N ASN A 98 -1.76 -5.25 -11.80
CA ASN A 98 -3.02 -4.50 -11.59
C ASN A 98 -3.96 -5.18 -10.60
N ARG A 99 -3.47 -5.44 -9.38
CA ARG A 99 -4.27 -5.99 -8.29
C ARG A 99 -4.37 -5.03 -7.13
N ILE A 100 -5.45 -5.13 -6.39
CA ILE A 100 -5.61 -4.49 -5.09
C ILE A 100 -5.98 -5.54 -4.05
N ALA A 101 -5.27 -5.53 -2.93
CA ALA A 101 -5.65 -6.32 -1.77
C ALA A 101 -6.80 -5.63 -1.04
N VAL A 102 -7.89 -6.38 -0.83
CA VAL A 102 -9.09 -5.89 -0.16
C VAL A 102 -9.60 -6.91 0.87
N ASP A 103 -10.20 -6.42 1.94
CA ASP A 103 -10.89 -7.26 2.92
C ASP A 103 -12.32 -6.76 3.16
N ARG A 104 -13.23 -7.65 3.55
CA ARG A 104 -14.60 -7.27 3.86
C ARG A 104 -14.60 -6.29 5.02
N PHE A 105 -15.20 -5.11 4.79
CA PHE A 105 -15.26 -4.06 5.79
C PHE A 105 -15.90 -4.56 7.09
N GLN A 106 -15.23 -4.32 8.21
CA GLN A 106 -15.75 -4.57 9.57
C GLN A 106 -15.98 -3.24 10.29
N PRO A 107 -16.95 -3.14 11.22
CA PRO A 107 -17.26 -1.88 11.89
C PRO A 107 -16.11 -1.22 12.67
N ASN A 108 -15.10 -1.99 13.06
CA ASN A 108 -13.89 -1.52 13.73
C ASN A 108 -12.78 -1.08 12.75
N MET A 109 -12.99 -1.23 11.45
CA MET A 109 -12.06 -0.76 10.42
C MET A 109 -12.35 0.70 10.07
N ASP A 110 -11.30 1.41 9.70
CA ASP A 110 -11.39 2.79 9.23
C ASP A 110 -10.54 2.97 7.96
N GLY A 111 -10.75 4.04 7.19
CA GLY A 111 -9.97 4.35 5.98
C GLY A 111 -10.71 4.13 4.66
N THR A 112 -9.96 3.96 3.58
CA THR A 112 -10.47 3.87 2.20
C THR A 112 -11.23 2.55 1.97
N VAL A 113 -12.39 2.63 1.33
CA VAL A 113 -13.17 1.45 0.93
C VAL A 113 -13.44 1.45 -0.57
N VAL A 114 -13.72 0.27 -1.13
CA VAL A 114 -14.02 0.10 -2.55
C VAL A 114 -15.32 -0.68 -2.77
N SER A 115 -16.03 -0.38 -3.86
CA SER A 115 -16.99 -1.28 -4.48
C SER A 115 -16.30 -2.17 -5.50
N ILE A 116 -16.86 -3.37 -5.71
CA ILE A 116 -16.35 -4.37 -6.64
C ILE A 116 -17.44 -4.66 -7.68
N ASP A 117 -17.05 -4.71 -8.96
CA ASP A 117 -17.94 -5.06 -10.06
C ASP A 117 -18.20 -6.57 -10.17
N GLU A 118 -19.08 -6.98 -11.08
CA GLU A 118 -19.43 -8.39 -11.32
C GLU A 118 -18.25 -9.26 -11.80
N LYS A 119 -17.15 -8.64 -12.25
CA LYS A 119 -15.94 -9.31 -12.72
C LYS A 119 -14.88 -9.42 -11.62
N GLY A 120 -15.19 -9.00 -10.40
CA GLY A 120 -14.25 -9.05 -9.28
C GLY A 120 -13.17 -7.96 -9.35
N CYS A 121 -13.45 -6.84 -10.04
CA CYS A 121 -12.52 -5.72 -10.15
C CYS A 121 -13.05 -4.48 -9.42
N THR A 122 -12.17 -3.54 -9.11
CA THR A 122 -12.55 -2.25 -8.54
C THR A 122 -13.53 -1.52 -9.45
N ASP A 123 -14.68 -1.17 -8.89
CA ASP A 123 -15.68 -0.32 -9.53
C ASP A 123 -15.49 1.14 -9.11
N ARG A 124 -15.36 1.40 -7.80
CA ARG A 124 -15.17 2.75 -7.27
C ARG A 124 -14.45 2.75 -5.94
N PHE A 125 -13.67 3.81 -5.70
CA PHE A 125 -13.06 4.11 -4.41
C PHE A 125 -13.87 5.15 -3.63
N TYR A 126 -13.89 5.00 -2.32
CA TYR A 126 -14.47 5.96 -1.37
C TYR A 126 -13.48 6.19 -0.23
N LEU A 127 -12.64 7.21 -0.41
CA LEU A 127 -11.81 7.77 0.66
C LEU A 127 -12.71 8.45 1.69
N LYS A 128 -12.19 8.67 2.91
CA LYS A 128 -12.91 9.41 3.96
C LYS A 128 -13.42 10.78 3.50
N SER A 129 -12.65 11.45 2.64
CA SER A 129 -12.96 12.76 2.07
C SER A 129 -13.88 12.70 0.84
N THR A 130 -14.15 11.52 0.28
CA THR A 130 -14.93 11.40 -0.96
C THR A 130 -16.35 11.92 -0.76
N PRO A 131 -16.78 12.93 -1.55
CA PRO A 131 -18.16 13.41 -1.51
C PRO A 131 -19.15 12.28 -1.82
N GLY A 132 -20.19 12.14 -1.00
CA GLY A 132 -21.19 11.09 -1.17
C GLY A 132 -20.72 9.70 -0.72
N ARG A 133 -19.63 9.59 0.05
CA ARG A 133 -19.24 8.33 0.70
C ARG A 133 -20.44 7.70 1.44
N PRO A 134 -20.77 6.42 1.16
CA PRO A 134 -21.89 5.74 1.81
C PRO A 134 -21.71 5.71 3.34
N SER A 135 -22.81 5.89 4.07
CA SER A 135 -22.81 5.81 5.53
C SER A 135 -22.78 4.35 6.04
N ASN A 136 -23.36 3.43 5.28
CA ASN A 136 -23.32 1.99 5.57
C ASN A 136 -22.30 1.32 4.65
N LEU A 137 -21.19 0.87 5.24
CA LEU A 137 -20.06 0.27 4.53
C LEU A 137 -20.07 -1.27 4.53
N THR A 138 -21.12 -1.91 5.06
CA THR A 138 -21.18 -3.39 5.21
C THR A 138 -21.11 -4.18 3.89
N SER A 139 -21.48 -3.56 2.76
CA SER A 139 -21.37 -4.15 1.42
C SER A 139 -20.06 -3.80 0.69
N TYR A 140 -19.19 -3.02 1.31
CA TYR A 140 -17.93 -2.54 0.73
C TYR A 140 -16.73 -3.29 1.31
N TYR A 141 -15.58 -3.07 0.70
CA TYR A 141 -14.33 -3.71 1.09
C TYR A 141 -13.30 -2.65 1.48
N LYS A 142 -12.62 -2.83 2.62
CA LYS A 142 -11.48 -2.00 3.03
C LYS A 142 -10.27 -2.36 2.18
N THR A 143 -9.53 -1.35 1.74
CA THR A 143 -8.20 -1.54 1.13
C THR A 143 -7.22 -2.07 2.19
N VAL A 144 -6.38 -3.02 1.81
CA VAL A 144 -5.26 -3.52 2.66
C VAL A 144 -3.97 -2.72 2.40
N ASN A 145 -4.04 -1.72 1.51
CA ASN A 145 -2.92 -0.88 1.08
C ASN A 145 -1.75 -1.67 0.47
N ILE A 146 -2.08 -2.77 -0.23
CA ILE A 146 -1.17 -3.52 -1.10
C ILE A 146 -1.74 -3.47 -2.51
N TYR A 147 -0.92 -2.99 -3.44
CA TYR A 147 -1.26 -2.86 -4.84
C TYR A 147 -0.16 -3.48 -5.69
N SER A 148 -0.53 -4.09 -6.79
CA SER A 148 0.42 -4.43 -7.85
C SER A 148 0.01 -3.71 -9.12
N PHE A 149 1.00 -3.27 -9.89
CA PHE A 149 0.77 -2.56 -11.14
C PHE A 149 1.69 -3.11 -12.21
N ASP A 150 1.16 -3.25 -13.43
CA ASP A 150 2.06 -3.18 -14.57
C ASP A 150 2.51 -1.73 -14.80
N PHE A 151 3.74 -1.58 -15.27
CA PHE A 151 4.35 -0.27 -15.41
C PHE A 151 3.60 0.64 -16.39
N LYS A 152 3.02 0.04 -17.44
CA LYS A 152 2.32 0.79 -18.49
C LYS A 152 1.07 1.45 -17.95
N ASN A 153 0.18 0.67 -17.31
CA ASN A 153 -1.07 1.16 -16.75
C ASN A 153 -0.83 2.15 -15.61
N TYR A 154 0.16 1.90 -14.75
CA TYR A 154 0.55 2.88 -13.74
C TYR A 154 0.99 4.21 -14.36
N THR A 155 1.87 4.16 -15.37
CA THR A 155 2.40 5.35 -16.03
C THR A 155 1.33 6.12 -16.81
N SER A 156 0.42 5.43 -17.49
CA SER A 156 -0.62 6.09 -18.29
C SER A 156 -1.78 6.60 -17.43
N ALA A 157 -2.16 5.87 -16.38
CA ALA A 157 -3.37 6.16 -15.62
C ALA A 157 -3.08 6.88 -14.31
N VAL A 158 -2.08 6.48 -13.53
CA VAL A 158 -1.86 7.01 -12.17
C VAL A 158 -0.91 8.21 -12.16
N VAL A 159 0.18 8.15 -12.93
CA VAL A 159 1.21 9.20 -12.92
C VAL A 159 0.69 10.60 -13.29
N PRO A 160 -0.15 10.79 -14.33
CA PRO A 160 -0.68 12.13 -14.66
C PRO A 160 -1.51 12.72 -13.52
N ARG A 161 -2.25 11.87 -12.80
CA ARG A 161 -3.10 12.27 -11.66
C ARG A 161 -2.25 12.59 -10.44
N LEU A 162 -1.22 11.79 -10.13
CA LEU A 162 -0.24 12.12 -9.10
C LEU A 162 0.42 13.47 -9.38
N GLN A 163 0.88 13.71 -10.61
CA GLN A 163 1.48 14.99 -11.00
C GLN A 163 0.50 16.15 -10.81
N HIS A 164 -0.75 15.99 -11.26
CA HIS A 164 -1.77 17.01 -11.08
C HIS A 164 -2.04 17.34 -9.61
N LEU A 165 -2.14 16.34 -8.73
CA LEU A 165 -2.33 16.55 -7.29
C LEU A 165 -1.16 17.34 -6.68
N ILE A 166 0.07 16.97 -7.02
CA ILE A 166 1.28 17.64 -6.52
C ILE A 166 1.38 19.08 -7.03
N GLU A 167 1.17 19.30 -8.33
CA GLU A 167 1.22 20.64 -8.95
C GLU A 167 0.11 21.57 -8.42
N SER A 168 -1.02 21.00 -8.00
CA SER A 168 -2.14 21.73 -7.41
C SER A 168 -2.00 21.95 -5.89
N GLY A 169 -0.86 21.58 -5.30
CA GLY A 169 -0.61 21.73 -3.87
C GLY A 169 -1.46 20.83 -2.97
N GLN A 170 -1.94 19.70 -3.49
CA GLN A 170 -2.72 18.70 -2.74
C GLN A 170 -1.79 17.66 -2.08
N ASP A 171 -0.74 18.13 -1.42
CA ASP A 171 0.33 17.32 -0.81
C ASP A 171 -0.09 16.54 0.45
N GLN A 172 -1.23 16.91 1.05
CA GLN A 172 -1.84 16.28 2.21
C GLN A 172 -2.79 15.13 1.88
N LEU A 173 -3.05 14.86 0.60
CA LEU A 173 -3.93 13.78 0.18
C LEU A 173 -3.24 12.42 0.21
N TYR A 174 -4.08 11.39 0.19
CA TYR A 174 -3.64 10.01 0.04
C TYR A 174 -3.39 9.68 -1.44
N TYR A 175 -2.40 8.84 -1.76
CA TYR A 175 -2.15 8.41 -3.15
C TYR A 175 -3.34 7.65 -3.74
N GLU A 176 -4.19 7.06 -2.89
CA GLU A 176 -5.44 6.43 -3.32
C GLU A 176 -6.36 7.41 -4.05
N GLN A 177 -6.23 8.73 -3.83
CA GLN A 177 -6.98 9.71 -4.61
C GLN A 177 -6.60 9.62 -6.10
N ALA A 178 -5.31 9.53 -6.43
CA ALA A 178 -4.88 9.42 -7.82
C ALA A 178 -5.32 8.09 -8.47
N ILE A 179 -5.36 7.01 -7.67
CA ILE A 179 -5.88 5.71 -8.11
C ILE A 179 -7.41 5.77 -8.31
N ALA A 180 -8.12 6.40 -7.38
CA ALA A 180 -9.57 6.58 -7.44
C ALA A 180 -9.96 7.37 -8.70
N ASP A 181 -9.29 8.50 -8.95
CA ASP A 181 -9.51 9.33 -10.13
C ASP A 181 -9.25 8.55 -11.43
N ALA A 182 -8.25 7.65 -11.44
CA ALA A 182 -7.95 6.81 -12.60
C ALA A 182 -9.03 5.75 -12.86
N ILE A 183 -9.65 5.24 -11.81
CA ILE A 183 -10.75 4.26 -11.88
C ILE A 183 -12.05 4.94 -12.29
N ASP A 184 -12.37 6.10 -11.70
CA ASP A 184 -13.57 6.87 -12.01
C ASP A 184 -13.59 7.29 -13.50
N ASP A 185 -12.42 7.63 -14.07
CA ASP A 185 -12.26 7.94 -15.50
C ASP A 185 -12.13 6.70 -16.41
N GLN A 186 -12.17 5.49 -15.84
CA GLN A 186 -12.05 4.21 -16.54
C GLN A 186 -10.70 3.96 -17.26
N ASP A 187 -9.65 4.71 -16.88
CA ASP A 187 -8.29 4.52 -17.37
C ASP A 187 -7.55 3.37 -16.67
N LEU A 188 -8.02 2.98 -15.48
CA LEU A 188 -7.44 1.94 -14.65
C LEU A 188 -8.52 0.97 -14.16
N LYS A 189 -8.15 -0.32 -14.09
CA LYS A 189 -8.96 -1.35 -13.46
C LYS A 189 -8.06 -2.29 -12.68
N LEU A 190 -8.39 -2.52 -11.41
CA LEU A 190 -7.64 -3.41 -10.54
C LEU A 190 -8.46 -4.66 -10.21
N GLU A 191 -7.88 -5.84 -10.35
CA GLU A 191 -8.45 -7.10 -9.86
C GLU A 191 -8.43 -7.09 -8.32
N CYS A 192 -9.59 -7.31 -7.69
CA CYS A 192 -9.70 -7.34 -6.24
C CYS A 192 -9.29 -8.71 -5.71
N VAL A 193 -8.22 -8.74 -4.93
CA VAL A 193 -7.76 -9.94 -4.23
C VAL A 193 -8.31 -9.92 -2.80
N LEU A 194 -9.16 -10.89 -2.49
CA LEU A 194 -9.75 -11.01 -1.16
C LEU A 194 -8.74 -11.55 -0.14
N PHE A 195 -8.49 -10.75 0.89
CA PHE A 195 -7.67 -11.09 2.05
C PHE A 195 -8.48 -11.67 3.21
N SER A 196 -9.81 -11.72 3.10
CA SER A 196 -10.67 -12.37 4.07
C SER A 196 -10.22 -13.80 4.35
N GLY A 197 -10.06 -14.14 5.63
CA GLY A 197 -9.59 -15.46 6.06
C GLY A 197 -8.08 -15.67 5.96
N THR A 198 -7.30 -14.66 5.58
CA THR A 198 -5.84 -14.65 5.74
C THR A 198 -5.43 -13.80 6.94
N SER A 199 -4.25 -14.04 7.50
CA SER A 199 -3.73 -13.21 8.58
C SER A 199 -3.00 -12.00 7.98
N TRP A 200 -3.63 -10.83 8.13
CA TRP A 200 -3.03 -9.52 7.85
C TRP A 200 -3.52 -8.51 8.89
N TYR A 201 -2.78 -7.42 9.08
CA TYR A 201 -3.14 -6.31 9.97
C TYR A 201 -2.40 -5.02 9.57
N GLU A 202 -3.03 -3.87 9.81
CA GLU A 202 -2.48 -2.51 9.72
C GLU A 202 -2.22 -2.04 11.17
N ILE A 203 -0.97 -1.68 11.52
CA ILE A 203 -0.61 -1.36 12.92
C ILE A 203 -0.45 0.15 13.11
N ASP A 204 -1.54 0.82 13.47
CA ASP A 204 -1.58 2.25 13.78
C ASP A 204 -1.62 2.55 15.28
N THR A 205 -2.23 1.64 16.04
CA THR A 205 -2.54 1.82 17.46
C THR A 205 -1.94 0.71 18.33
N GLU A 206 -1.92 0.94 19.64
CA GLU A 206 -1.55 -0.09 20.61
C GLU A 206 -2.54 -1.28 20.61
N GLU A 207 -3.82 -1.02 20.32
CA GLU A 207 -4.81 -2.08 20.16
C GLU A 207 -4.45 -2.99 18.98
N ASP A 208 -4.12 -2.38 17.83
CA ASP A 208 -3.69 -3.09 16.62
C ASP A 208 -2.46 -3.95 16.88
N PHE A 209 -1.49 -3.39 17.60
CA PHE A 209 -0.28 -4.10 18.00
C PHE A 209 -0.59 -5.35 18.84
N ASN A 210 -1.45 -5.22 19.84
CA ASN A 210 -1.83 -6.34 20.71
C ASN A 210 -2.60 -7.44 19.94
N GLN A 211 -3.45 -7.05 18.98
CA GLN A 211 -4.12 -7.99 18.09
C GLN A 211 -3.12 -8.71 17.18
N ALA A 212 -2.17 -7.97 16.59
CA ALA A 212 -1.12 -8.54 15.77
C ALA A 212 -0.22 -9.52 16.55
N GLU A 213 0.15 -9.20 17.80
CA GLU A 213 0.88 -10.11 18.68
C GLU A 213 0.15 -11.45 18.85
N THR A 214 -1.17 -11.42 19.00
CA THR A 214 -1.99 -12.63 19.15
C THR A 214 -2.11 -13.40 17.82
N LEU A 215 -2.41 -12.70 16.73
CA LEU A 215 -2.68 -13.29 15.41
C LEU A 215 -1.44 -13.91 14.74
N PHE A 216 -0.26 -13.38 15.03
CA PHE A 216 1.01 -13.81 14.43
C PHE A 216 1.88 -14.63 15.37
N THR A 217 1.29 -15.19 16.44
CA THR A 217 1.93 -16.22 17.27
C THR A 217 2.45 -17.37 16.40
N SER A 218 3.65 -17.86 16.74
CA SER A 218 4.39 -18.87 15.97
C SER A 218 3.76 -20.25 16.01
#